data_AF-A0A944N2V4-F1
#
_entry.id   AF-A0A944N2V4-F1
#
_cell.length_a   1.000
_cell.length_b   1.000
_cell.length_c   1.000
_cell.angle_alpha   90.00
_cell.angle_beta   90.00
_cell.angle_gamma   90.00
#
_symmetry.space_group_name_H-M   'P 1'
#
loop_
_entity.id
_entity.type
_entity.pdbx_description
1 polymer ?
#
loop_
_entity_poly.entity_id
_entity_poly.type
_entity_poly.pdbx_seq_one_letter_code
_entity_poly.pdbx_strand_id
1 'polypeptide(L)'
;MNEELYLVAYKDIEQKEIDDALWLKAMSHAGGDKKRAKWSYVELRVDQMLRDPSLRHSVSKKVRKPTHQSGAFMMWFSLLFCFAAVSVAAVVDFGNLSLVLSNGFYFLDLPSLLIILPVAIFFGISATSWRSYGRCWTYTLGGAKLVSISEANSVARCLKVMGDVSLLMGIIGTFVGAIITLNYLQLGADLAPSIGIAVVTMFYGFLFKLLSYVAEQRVRNLYLN
;
A
#
# COMPACT_ATOMS: atom_id res chain seq x y z
N MET A 1 -3.49 -10.19 -36.91
CA MET A 1 -2.58 -9.08 -36.58
C MET A 1 -3.31 -7.81 -36.14
N ASN A 2 -4.44 -7.42 -36.76
CA ASN A 2 -5.18 -6.22 -36.34
C ASN A 2 -5.96 -6.40 -35.02
N GLU A 3 -6.51 -7.58 -34.76
CA GLU A 3 -7.37 -7.84 -33.59
C GLU A 3 -6.70 -7.57 -32.24
N GLU A 4 -5.41 -7.90 -32.12
CA GLU A 4 -4.61 -7.60 -30.91
C GLU A 4 -4.51 -6.10 -30.63
N LEU A 5 -4.43 -5.25 -31.66
CA LEU A 5 -4.36 -3.80 -31.51
C LEU A 5 -5.70 -3.22 -31.06
N TYR A 6 -6.81 -3.77 -31.54
CA TYR A 6 -8.15 -3.40 -31.07
C TYR A 6 -8.32 -3.76 -29.59
N LEU A 7 -7.81 -4.91 -29.15
CA LEU A 7 -7.82 -5.29 -27.74
C LEU A 7 -7.00 -4.35 -26.85
N VAL A 8 -5.83 -3.89 -27.34
CA VAL A 8 -5.01 -2.90 -26.61
C VAL A 8 -5.76 -1.56 -26.50
N ALA A 9 -6.31 -1.05 -27.59
CA ALA A 9 -7.08 0.21 -27.58
C ALA A 9 -8.33 0.12 -26.70
N TYR A 10 -8.98 -1.04 -26.65
CA TYR A 10 -10.14 -1.27 -25.79
C TYR A 10 -9.75 -1.32 -24.30
N LYS A 11 -8.61 -1.95 -23.98
CA LYS A 11 -8.05 -1.94 -22.61
C LYS A 11 -7.68 -0.53 -22.14
N ASP A 12 -7.15 0.32 -23.01
CA ASP A 12 -6.88 1.74 -22.69
C ASP A 12 -8.18 2.44 -22.21
N ILE A 13 -9.32 2.17 -22.85
CA ILE A 13 -10.64 2.70 -22.43
C ILE A 13 -11.08 2.09 -21.09
N GLU A 14 -10.97 0.78 -20.92
CA GLU A 14 -11.41 0.05 -19.73
C GLU A 14 -10.61 0.45 -18.48
N GLN A 15 -9.30 0.64 -18.65
CA GLN A 15 -8.39 1.07 -17.59
C GLN A 15 -8.43 2.59 -17.33
N LYS A 16 -9.26 3.34 -18.06
CA LYS A 16 -9.33 4.82 -18.03
C LYS A 16 -7.99 5.50 -18.35
N GLU A 17 -7.12 4.84 -19.10
CA GLU A 17 -5.86 5.40 -19.63
C GLU A 17 -6.08 5.96 -21.04
N ILE A 18 -7.10 6.81 -21.18
CA ILE A 18 -7.50 7.40 -22.46
C ILE A 18 -6.59 8.60 -22.76
N ASP A 19 -6.10 8.71 -24.00
CA ASP A 19 -5.44 9.92 -24.49
C ASP A 19 -6.48 11.04 -24.65
N ASP A 20 -6.40 12.06 -23.80
CA ASP A 20 -7.35 13.17 -23.72
C ASP A 20 -7.49 13.92 -25.07
N ALA A 21 -6.40 14.07 -25.84
CA ALA A 21 -6.42 14.74 -27.14
C ALA A 21 -7.08 13.86 -28.21
N LEU A 22 -6.78 12.56 -28.20
CA LEU A 22 -7.40 11.61 -29.11
C LEU A 22 -8.89 11.41 -28.81
N TRP A 23 -9.26 11.42 -27.54
CA TRP A 23 -10.65 11.38 -27.08
C TRP A 23 -11.43 12.61 -27.52
N LEU A 24 -10.84 13.80 -27.41
CA LEU A 24 -11.48 15.03 -27.88
C LEU A 24 -11.74 14.98 -29.39
N LYS A 25 -10.78 14.45 -30.17
CA LYS A 25 -10.95 14.21 -31.61
C LYS A 25 -12.06 13.19 -31.90
N ALA A 26 -12.11 12.10 -31.14
CA ALA A 26 -13.18 11.10 -31.31
C ALA A 26 -14.57 11.67 -30.95
N MET A 27 -14.65 12.49 -29.90
CA MET A 27 -15.87 13.19 -29.48
C MET A 27 -16.34 14.22 -30.52
N SER A 28 -15.42 14.93 -31.18
CA SER A 28 -15.77 15.86 -32.25
C SER A 28 -16.30 15.14 -33.49
N HIS A 29 -15.70 14.00 -33.86
CA HIS A 29 -16.21 13.14 -34.94
C HIS A 29 -17.59 12.54 -34.62
N ALA A 30 -17.87 12.23 -33.35
CA ALA A 30 -19.13 11.66 -32.90
C ALA A 30 -20.21 12.71 -32.58
N GLY A 31 -19.95 14.01 -32.79
CA GLY A 31 -20.91 15.07 -32.48
C GLY A 31 -21.31 15.13 -30.99
N GLY A 32 -20.42 14.70 -30.09
CA GLY A 32 -20.69 14.66 -28.65
C GLY A 32 -21.35 13.38 -28.11
N ASP A 33 -21.71 12.42 -28.97
CA ASP A 33 -22.24 11.13 -28.53
C ASP A 33 -21.13 10.22 -28.00
N LYS A 34 -21.13 9.99 -26.67
CA LYS A 34 -20.14 9.16 -25.97
C LYS A 34 -20.10 7.72 -26.45
N LYS A 35 -21.21 7.13 -26.92
CA LYS A 35 -21.21 5.73 -27.37
C LYS A 35 -20.51 5.57 -28.72
N ARG A 36 -20.75 6.50 -29.64
CA ARG A 36 -20.08 6.53 -30.95
C ARG A 36 -18.62 6.97 -30.82
N ALA A 37 -18.32 7.91 -29.93
CA ALA A 37 -16.97 8.38 -29.67
C ALA A 37 -16.03 7.26 -29.18
N LYS A 38 -16.53 6.28 -28.42
CA LYS A 38 -15.72 5.11 -28.01
C LYS A 38 -15.19 4.33 -29.21
N TRP A 39 -16.02 4.05 -30.19
CA TRP A 39 -15.61 3.31 -31.38
C TRP A 39 -14.66 4.14 -32.26
N SER A 40 -14.97 5.42 -32.48
CA SER A 40 -14.05 6.32 -33.19
C SER A 40 -12.70 6.48 -32.49
N TYR A 41 -12.66 6.46 -31.16
CA TYR A 41 -11.40 6.47 -30.40
C TYR A 41 -10.59 5.21 -30.67
N VAL A 42 -11.22 4.03 -30.60
CA VAL A 42 -10.54 2.75 -30.83
C VAL A 42 -9.92 2.70 -32.23
N GLU A 43 -10.66 3.11 -33.25
CA GLU A 43 -10.14 3.15 -34.63
C GLU A 43 -8.96 4.11 -34.79
N LEU A 44 -9.09 5.34 -34.29
CA LEU A 44 -8.00 6.33 -34.31
C LEU A 44 -6.76 5.85 -33.56
N ARG A 45 -6.96 5.13 -32.46
CA ARG A 45 -5.91 4.57 -31.62
C ARG A 45 -5.18 3.42 -32.31
N VAL A 46 -5.91 2.53 -32.98
CA VAL A 46 -5.33 1.44 -33.78
C VAL A 46 -4.53 2.01 -34.95
N ASP A 47 -5.04 3.04 -35.62
CA ASP A 47 -4.35 3.71 -36.73
C ASP A 47 -3.04 4.38 -36.26
N GLN A 48 -3.02 5.00 -35.07
CA GLN A 48 -1.77 5.46 -34.45
C GLN A 48 -0.77 4.32 -34.21
N MET A 49 -1.21 3.18 -33.68
CA MET A 49 -0.35 2.01 -33.43
C MET A 49 0.17 1.32 -34.70
N LEU A 50 -0.55 1.48 -35.82
CA LEU A 50 -0.11 1.01 -37.13
C LEU A 50 0.98 1.92 -37.71
N ARG A 51 0.86 3.23 -37.52
CA ARG A 51 1.86 4.23 -37.97
C ARG A 51 3.12 4.23 -37.12
N ASP A 52 2.97 4.08 -35.81
CA ASP A 52 4.09 4.04 -34.87
C ASP A 52 4.02 2.75 -34.02
N PRO A 53 4.86 1.74 -34.34
CA PRO A 53 4.90 0.49 -33.61
C PRO A 53 5.27 0.63 -32.12
N SER A 54 5.89 1.74 -31.72
CA SER A 54 6.25 1.99 -30.31
C SER A 54 5.02 2.24 -29.42
N LEU A 55 3.89 2.65 -30.02
CA LEU A 55 2.62 2.92 -29.34
C LEU A 55 1.78 1.64 -29.10
N ARG A 56 2.25 0.48 -29.57
CA ARG A 56 1.58 -0.82 -29.38
C ARG A 56 1.58 -1.30 -27.92
N HIS A 57 2.48 -0.75 -27.11
CA HIS A 57 2.39 -0.87 -25.67
C HIS A 57 1.45 0.23 -25.16
N SER A 58 0.42 -0.15 -24.38
CA SER A 58 -0.57 0.77 -23.80
C SER A 58 0.10 2.08 -23.39
N VAL A 59 -0.47 3.22 -23.80
CA VAL A 59 0.00 4.55 -23.39
C VAL A 59 -0.39 4.71 -21.93
N SER A 60 0.34 4.01 -21.06
CA SER A 60 0.16 4.18 -19.64
C SER A 60 0.67 5.56 -19.31
N LYS A 61 -0.27 6.46 -19.02
CA LYS A 61 -0.02 7.85 -18.67
C LYS A 61 1.03 7.84 -17.55
N LYS A 62 2.24 8.29 -17.88
CA LYS A 62 3.35 8.35 -16.92
C LYS A 62 3.23 9.65 -16.14
N VAL A 63 3.06 9.54 -14.84
CA VAL A 63 3.03 10.70 -13.94
C VAL A 63 4.46 11.04 -13.56
N ARG A 64 4.81 12.32 -13.72
CA ARG A 64 6.09 12.87 -13.30
C ARG A 64 5.97 13.34 -11.86
N LYS A 65 6.91 12.94 -11.02
CA LYS A 65 6.96 13.35 -9.61
C LYS A 65 6.94 14.90 -9.50
N PRO A 66 6.15 15.50 -8.59
CA PRO A 66 6.20 16.93 -8.34
C PRO A 66 7.57 17.35 -7.78
N THR A 67 8.06 18.52 -8.17
CA THR A 67 9.40 19.04 -7.85
C THR A 67 9.59 19.30 -6.35
N HIS A 68 8.50 19.43 -5.58
CA HIS A 68 8.54 19.75 -4.15
C HIS A 68 8.77 18.49 -3.30
N GLN A 69 10.04 18.25 -2.91
CA GLN A 69 10.46 17.06 -2.17
C GLN A 69 10.27 17.15 -0.63
N SER A 70 9.98 18.35 -0.09
CA SER A 70 9.90 18.60 1.36
C SER A 70 8.93 17.63 2.10
N GLY A 71 7.79 17.31 1.49
CA GLY A 71 6.83 16.37 2.09
C GLY A 71 7.29 14.91 2.20
N ALA A 72 8.35 14.50 1.48
CA ALA A 72 8.89 13.14 1.61
C ALA A 72 9.67 12.98 2.92
N PHE A 73 10.52 13.96 3.25
CA PHE A 73 11.29 13.95 4.48
C PHE A 73 10.39 14.10 5.71
N MET A 74 9.35 14.95 5.61
CA MET A 74 8.44 15.19 6.73
C MET A 74 7.66 13.93 7.15
N MET A 75 7.26 13.08 6.19
CA MET A 75 6.60 11.80 6.49
C MET A 75 7.49 10.87 7.33
N TRP A 76 8.73 10.64 6.90
CA TRP A 76 9.64 9.75 7.60
C TRP A 76 10.05 10.32 8.96
N PHE A 77 10.17 11.64 9.05
CA PHE A 77 10.37 12.30 10.33
C PHE A 77 9.20 12.06 11.29
N SER A 78 7.95 12.16 10.82
CA SER A 78 6.77 11.85 11.65
C SER A 78 6.72 10.39 12.08
N LEU A 79 7.07 9.44 11.21
CA LEU A 79 7.17 8.03 11.57
C LEU A 79 8.27 7.76 12.59
N LEU A 80 9.46 8.35 12.39
CA LEU A 80 10.60 8.25 13.31
C LEU A 80 10.23 8.86 14.66
N PHE A 81 9.59 10.02 14.67
CA PHE A 81 9.10 10.67 15.88
C PHE A 81 8.06 9.81 16.61
N CYS A 82 7.13 9.20 15.89
CA CYS A 82 6.16 8.26 16.46
C CYS A 82 6.86 7.05 17.10
N PHE A 83 7.80 6.42 16.39
CA PHE A 83 8.60 5.32 16.95
C PHE A 83 9.41 5.75 18.17
N ALA A 84 10.03 6.94 18.14
CA ALA A 84 10.79 7.47 19.27
C ALA A 84 9.89 7.71 20.49
N ALA A 85 8.72 8.33 20.28
CA ALA A 85 7.75 8.58 21.35
C ALA A 85 7.26 7.27 21.98
N VAL A 86 6.95 6.26 21.17
CA VAL A 86 6.52 4.95 21.68
C VAL A 86 7.66 4.20 22.37
N SER A 87 8.88 4.28 21.85
CA SER A 87 10.07 3.67 22.49
C SER A 87 10.36 4.30 23.85
N VAL A 88 10.22 5.63 23.97
CA VAL A 88 10.34 6.31 25.26
C VAL A 88 9.22 5.86 26.20
N ALA A 89 7.97 5.83 25.73
CA ALA A 89 6.84 5.36 26.53
C ALA A 89 6.99 3.91 27.00
N ALA A 90 7.64 3.04 26.22
CA ALA A 90 7.91 1.65 26.58
C ALA A 90 8.97 1.49 27.69
N VAL A 91 9.89 2.45 27.82
CA VAL A 91 11.04 2.41 28.75
C VAL A 91 10.76 3.21 30.03
N VAL A 92 9.82 4.15 30.00
CA VAL A 92 9.45 4.94 31.17
C VAL A 92 8.62 4.09 32.14
N ASP A 93 9.09 3.97 33.37
CA ASP A 93 8.26 3.53 34.50
C ASP A 93 7.42 4.73 34.97
N PHE A 94 6.13 4.71 34.63
CA PHE A 94 5.19 5.79 34.99
C PHE A 94 4.94 5.91 36.50
N GLY A 95 5.22 4.87 37.30
CA GLY A 95 5.04 4.92 38.75
C GLY A 95 6.10 5.79 39.43
N ASN A 96 7.35 5.70 38.96
CA ASN A 96 8.50 6.38 39.55
C ASN A 96 9.09 7.48 38.66
N LEU A 97 8.52 7.70 37.46
CA LEU A 97 9.07 8.59 36.42
C LEU A 97 10.55 8.30 36.13
N SER A 98 10.94 7.02 36.16
CA SER A 98 12.32 6.58 35.93
C SER A 98 12.45 5.89 34.58
N LEU A 99 13.64 5.97 33.97
CA LEU A 99 13.93 5.28 32.71
C LEU A 99 14.49 3.90 33.01
N VAL A 100 13.72 2.86 32.70
CA VAL A 100 14.06 1.46 32.92
C VAL A 100 14.19 0.77 31.57
N LEU A 101 15.41 0.76 31.00
CA LEU A 101 15.64 0.22 29.65
C LEU A 101 15.23 -1.25 29.51
N SER A 102 15.23 -2.02 30.62
CA SER A 102 14.79 -3.41 30.60
C SER A 102 13.33 -3.57 30.18
N ASN A 103 12.48 -2.58 30.42
CA ASN A 103 11.06 -2.64 30.09
C ASN A 103 10.83 -2.70 28.57
N GLY A 104 11.74 -2.10 27.78
CA GLY A 104 11.66 -2.13 26.33
C GLY A 104 11.75 -3.55 25.74
N PHE A 105 12.42 -4.49 26.43
CA PHE A 105 12.53 -5.87 25.94
C PHE A 105 11.21 -6.64 26.00
N TYR A 106 10.26 -6.24 26.85
CA TYR A 106 8.92 -6.85 26.86
C TYR A 106 8.13 -6.56 25.58
N PHE A 107 8.50 -5.50 24.84
CA PHE A 107 7.94 -5.17 23.54
C PHE A 107 8.65 -5.88 22.39
N LEU A 108 9.53 -6.84 22.64
CA LEU A 108 10.19 -7.65 21.61
C LEU A 108 9.71 -9.10 21.68
N ASP A 109 8.44 -9.32 21.29
CA ASP A 109 7.83 -10.64 21.23
C ASP A 109 7.91 -11.22 19.82
N LEU A 110 8.85 -12.16 19.64
CA LEU A 110 9.12 -12.80 18.34
C LEU A 110 7.90 -13.56 17.77
N PRO A 111 7.14 -14.36 18.56
CA PRO A 111 5.90 -14.99 18.10
C PRO A 111 4.89 -13.99 17.52
N SER A 112 4.59 -12.90 18.24
CA SER A 112 3.66 -11.87 17.76
C SER A 112 4.13 -11.23 16.44
N LEU A 113 5.43 -10.95 16.29
CA LEU A 113 5.98 -10.42 15.05
C LEU A 113 5.83 -11.41 13.88
N LEU A 114 6.08 -12.69 14.13
CA LEU A 114 6.05 -13.75 13.11
C LEU A 114 4.62 -14.02 12.61
N ILE A 115 3.61 -13.82 13.45
CA ILE A 115 2.21 -13.96 13.04
C ILE A 115 1.75 -12.79 12.16
N ILE A 116 2.23 -11.58 12.42
CA ILE A 116 1.72 -10.38 11.75
C ILE A 116 2.48 -10.07 10.46
N LEU A 117 3.82 -9.94 10.55
CA LEU A 117 4.62 -9.40 9.45
C LEU A 117 4.61 -10.29 8.19
N PRO A 118 4.95 -11.60 8.27
CA PRO A 118 4.89 -12.51 7.13
C PRO A 118 3.50 -12.56 6.50
N VAL A 119 2.45 -12.69 7.30
CA VAL A 119 1.08 -12.81 6.80
C VAL A 119 0.67 -11.53 6.06
N ALA A 120 0.92 -10.36 6.64
CA ALA A 120 0.63 -9.09 5.98
C ALA A 120 1.41 -8.93 4.66
N ILE A 121 2.69 -9.30 4.63
CA ILE A 121 3.53 -9.22 3.43
C ILE A 121 3.02 -10.18 2.34
N PHE A 122 2.78 -11.45 2.67
CA PHE A 122 2.31 -12.44 1.70
C PHE A 122 0.94 -12.09 1.12
N PHE A 123 0.02 -11.57 1.93
CA PHE A 123 -1.27 -11.12 1.43
C PHE A 123 -1.16 -9.87 0.54
N GLY A 124 -0.27 -8.92 0.90
CA GLY A 124 0.01 -7.76 0.06
C GLY A 124 0.56 -8.13 -1.31
N ILE A 125 1.44 -9.13 -1.34
CA ILE A 125 2.02 -9.70 -2.57
C ILE A 125 0.95 -10.45 -3.38
N SER A 126 0.13 -11.27 -2.71
CA SER A 126 -0.96 -12.02 -3.33
C SER A 126 -1.98 -11.11 -4.01
N ALA A 127 -2.31 -9.97 -3.40
CA ALA A 127 -3.24 -9.00 -3.98
C ALA A 127 -2.68 -8.24 -5.20
N THR A 128 -1.36 -8.30 -5.42
CA THR A 128 -0.67 -7.52 -6.45
C THR A 128 0.42 -8.34 -7.16
N SER A 129 1.70 -8.14 -6.82
CA SER A 129 2.82 -8.93 -7.31
C SER A 129 4.10 -8.69 -6.48
N TRP A 130 5.07 -9.60 -6.59
CA TRP A 130 6.40 -9.44 -5.99
C TRP A 130 7.11 -8.16 -6.43
N ARG A 131 6.91 -7.79 -7.71
CA ARG A 131 7.45 -6.56 -8.29
C ARG A 131 6.82 -5.31 -7.68
N SER A 132 5.51 -5.34 -7.41
CA SER A 132 4.82 -4.24 -6.72
C SER A 132 5.30 -4.07 -5.29
N TYR A 133 5.50 -5.17 -4.56
CA TYR A 133 6.04 -5.12 -3.19
C TYR A 133 7.44 -4.49 -3.13
N GLY A 134 8.37 -4.92 -3.98
CA GLY A 134 9.72 -4.29 -4.02
C GLY A 134 9.66 -2.80 -4.36
N ARG A 135 8.69 -2.38 -5.18
CA ARG A 135 8.46 -0.98 -5.54
C ARG A 135 7.80 -0.15 -4.44
N CYS A 136 7.16 -0.76 -3.45
CA CYS A 136 6.64 -0.04 -2.28
C CYS A 136 7.73 0.81 -1.62
N TRP A 137 8.94 0.26 -1.48
CA TRP A 137 10.08 0.97 -0.86
C TRP A 137 10.61 2.11 -1.72
N THR A 138 10.68 1.94 -3.04
CA THR A 138 11.23 2.99 -3.92
C THR A 138 10.23 4.10 -4.21
N TYR A 139 8.93 3.79 -4.31
CA TYR A 139 7.88 4.77 -4.61
C TYR A 139 7.53 5.60 -3.38
N THR A 140 7.52 5.01 -2.18
CA THR A 140 7.31 5.75 -0.92
C THR A 140 8.44 6.75 -0.65
N LEU A 141 9.69 6.36 -0.92
CA LEU A 141 10.86 7.26 -0.86
C LEU A 141 10.92 8.26 -2.02
N GLY A 142 10.04 8.12 -3.03
CA GLY A 142 9.98 8.99 -4.19
C GLY A 142 11.23 8.91 -5.07
N GLY A 143 11.90 7.75 -5.11
CA GLY A 143 13.07 7.52 -5.96
C GLY A 143 12.71 7.44 -7.46
N ALA A 144 11.46 7.12 -7.79
CA ALA A 144 11.00 7.01 -9.16
C ALA A 144 10.51 8.37 -9.71
N LYS A 145 11.17 8.87 -10.77
CA LYS A 145 10.87 10.16 -11.42
C LYS A 145 9.67 10.11 -12.37
N LEU A 146 9.48 8.98 -13.04
CA LEU A 146 8.41 8.71 -14.01
C LEU A 146 7.79 7.34 -13.68
N VAL A 147 6.50 7.31 -13.39
CA VAL A 147 5.79 6.11 -12.95
C VAL A 147 4.47 6.00 -13.72
N SER A 148 4.11 4.81 -14.20
CA SER A 148 2.78 4.59 -14.76
C SER A 148 1.71 4.58 -13.68
N ILE A 149 0.54 5.14 -13.98
CA ILE A 149 -0.61 5.17 -13.07
C ILE A 149 -1.01 3.75 -12.62
N SER A 150 -0.99 2.78 -13.53
CA SER A 150 -1.24 1.37 -13.22
C SER A 150 -0.26 0.79 -12.19
N GLU A 151 1.05 1.08 -12.31
CA GLU A 151 2.07 0.63 -11.36
C GLU A 151 1.90 1.32 -10.00
N ALA A 152 1.64 2.63 -9.98
CA ALA A 152 1.38 3.37 -8.75
C ALA A 152 0.12 2.87 -8.02
N ASN A 153 -0.96 2.56 -8.76
CA ASN A 153 -2.17 1.97 -8.21
C ASN A 153 -1.92 0.58 -7.62
N SER A 154 -1.12 -0.25 -8.29
CA SER A 154 -0.74 -1.57 -7.76
C SER A 154 0.06 -1.43 -6.46
N VAL A 155 1.02 -0.51 -6.39
CA VAL A 155 1.80 -0.25 -5.17
C VAL A 155 0.92 0.28 -4.03
N ALA A 156 0.04 1.24 -4.30
CA ALA A 156 -0.90 1.75 -3.30
C ALA A 156 -1.84 0.64 -2.78
N ARG A 157 -2.32 -0.24 -3.67
CA ARG A 157 -3.14 -1.40 -3.29
C ARG A 157 -2.36 -2.39 -2.44
N CYS A 158 -1.09 -2.67 -2.77
CA CYS A 158 -0.22 -3.56 -2.00
C CYS A 158 -0.07 -3.05 -0.55
N LEU A 159 0.28 -1.76 -0.39
CA LEU A 159 0.40 -1.11 0.93
C LEU A 159 -0.91 -1.12 1.71
N LYS A 160 -2.04 -0.84 1.03
CA LYS A 160 -3.37 -0.90 1.66
C LYS A 160 -3.65 -2.27 2.25
N VAL A 161 -3.48 -3.33 1.44
CA VAL A 161 -3.74 -4.72 1.85
C VAL A 161 -2.80 -5.14 2.98
N MET A 162 -1.51 -4.81 2.89
CA MET A 162 -0.55 -5.07 3.97
C MET A 162 -1.01 -4.46 5.30
N GLY A 163 -1.43 -3.20 5.28
CA GLY A 163 -1.91 -2.53 6.49
C GLY A 163 -3.23 -3.10 7.01
N ASP A 164 -4.21 -3.35 6.14
CA ASP A 164 -5.51 -3.92 6.54
C ASP A 164 -5.33 -5.32 7.15
N VAL A 165 -4.50 -6.16 6.52
CA VAL A 165 -4.22 -7.52 6.99
C VAL A 165 -3.44 -7.51 8.29
N SER A 166 -2.48 -6.60 8.50
CA SER A 166 -1.77 -6.56 9.78
C SER A 166 -2.67 -6.19 10.96
N LEU A 167 -3.64 -5.29 10.75
CA LEU A 167 -4.62 -4.97 11.77
C LEU A 167 -5.52 -6.17 12.06
N LEU A 168 -6.01 -6.86 11.01
CA LEU A 168 -6.81 -8.08 11.17
C LEU A 168 -6.03 -9.17 11.90
N MET A 169 -4.77 -9.39 11.55
CA MET A 169 -3.91 -10.36 12.24
C MET A 169 -3.59 -9.95 13.68
N GLY A 170 -3.49 -8.65 13.97
CA GLY A 170 -3.41 -8.15 15.33
C GLY A 170 -4.64 -8.54 16.15
N ILE A 171 -5.84 -8.28 15.61
CA ILE A 171 -7.13 -8.65 16.24
C ILE A 171 -7.24 -10.16 16.45
N ILE A 172 -6.94 -10.95 15.41
CA ILE A 172 -6.95 -12.42 15.48
C ILE A 172 -5.94 -12.91 16.53
N GLY A 173 -4.74 -12.34 16.55
CA GLY A 173 -3.71 -12.67 17.53
C GLY A 173 -4.14 -12.38 18.97
N THR A 174 -4.85 -11.28 19.20
CA THR A 174 -5.44 -10.99 20.51
C THR A 174 -6.48 -12.02 20.93
N PHE A 175 -7.34 -12.48 20.00
CA PHE A 175 -8.27 -13.57 20.30
C PHE A 175 -7.55 -14.88 20.64
N VAL A 176 -6.48 -15.22 19.93
CA VAL A 176 -5.64 -16.38 20.25
C VAL A 176 -5.04 -16.23 21.66
N GLY A 177 -4.47 -15.07 21.99
CA GLY A 177 -3.95 -14.79 23.32
C GLY A 177 -5.00 -14.85 24.43
N ALA A 178 -6.23 -14.39 24.16
CA ALA A 178 -7.35 -14.50 25.09
C ALA A 178 -7.76 -15.95 25.35
N ILE A 179 -7.82 -16.80 24.31
CA ILE A 179 -8.10 -18.24 24.45
C ILE A 179 -7.02 -18.91 25.32
N ILE A 180 -5.75 -18.58 25.10
CA ILE A 180 -4.63 -19.09 25.89
C ILE A 180 -4.75 -18.62 27.35
N THR A 181 -5.11 -17.35 27.58
CA THR A 181 -5.32 -16.79 28.92
C THR A 181 -6.41 -17.56 29.68
N LEU A 182 -7.53 -17.88 29.02
CA LEU A 182 -8.60 -18.68 29.62
C LEU A 182 -8.16 -20.10 29.99
N ASN A 183 -7.26 -20.69 29.20
CA ASN A 183 -6.69 -22.00 29.51
C ASN A 183 -5.77 -21.94 30.76
N TYR A 184 -4.92 -20.92 30.87
CA TYR A 184 -4.09 -20.70 32.06
C TYR A 184 -4.93 -20.43 33.32
N LEU A 185 -6.05 -19.71 33.18
CA LEU A 185 -6.99 -19.48 34.28
C LEU A 185 -7.55 -20.78 34.83
N GLN A 186 -7.91 -21.73 33.95
CA GLN A 186 -8.40 -23.04 34.37
C GLN A 186 -7.34 -23.86 35.15
N LEU A 187 -6.07 -23.66 34.81
CA LEU A 187 -4.93 -24.32 35.46
C LEU A 187 -4.46 -23.62 36.74
N GLY A 188 -5.03 -22.47 37.10
CA GLY A 188 -4.58 -21.65 38.23
C GLY A 188 -3.17 -21.07 38.05
N ALA A 189 -2.71 -20.94 36.80
CA ALA A 189 -1.39 -20.44 36.45
C ALA A 189 -1.36 -18.91 36.32
N ASP A 190 -0.14 -18.35 36.21
CA ASP A 190 0.04 -16.92 35.98
C ASP A 190 -0.50 -16.50 34.61
N LEU A 191 -1.39 -15.50 34.62
CA LEU A 191 -2.08 -14.97 33.44
C LEU A 191 -1.25 -13.89 32.74
N ALA A 192 -0.35 -13.23 33.46
CA ALA A 192 0.37 -12.05 32.99
C ALA A 192 1.12 -12.28 31.65
N PRO A 193 1.80 -13.42 31.43
CA PRO A 193 2.50 -13.67 30.16
C PRO A 193 1.54 -13.72 28.96
N SER A 194 0.41 -14.41 29.10
CA SER A 194 -0.56 -14.58 28.02
C SER A 194 -1.28 -13.28 27.63
N ILE A 195 -1.60 -12.45 28.63
CA ILE A 195 -2.17 -11.12 28.42
C ILE A 195 -1.14 -10.21 27.74
N GLY A 196 0.12 -10.25 28.19
CA GLY A 196 1.21 -9.50 27.59
C GLY A 196 1.36 -9.78 26.10
N ILE A 197 1.39 -11.06 25.71
CA ILE A 197 1.46 -11.48 24.31
C ILE A 197 0.26 -10.91 23.54
N ALA A 198 -0.98 -11.10 24.02
CA ALA A 198 -2.18 -10.63 23.33
C ALA A 198 -2.19 -9.12 23.04
N VAL A 199 -1.70 -8.33 24.00
CA VAL A 199 -1.62 -6.87 23.90
C VAL A 199 -0.50 -6.45 22.94
N VAL A 200 0.67 -7.08 23.03
CA VAL A 200 1.80 -6.80 22.12
C VAL A 200 1.45 -7.16 20.68
N THR A 201 0.74 -8.27 20.45
CA THR A 201 0.25 -8.63 19.10
C THR A 201 -0.67 -7.54 18.53
N MET A 202 -1.63 -7.05 19.32
CA MET A 202 -2.51 -5.96 18.87
C MET A 202 -1.73 -4.69 18.53
N PHE A 203 -0.78 -4.34 19.39
CA PHE A 203 0.06 -3.17 19.26
C PHE A 203 0.88 -3.20 17.95
N TYR A 204 1.50 -4.33 17.62
CA TYR A 204 2.21 -4.49 16.34
C TYR A 204 1.27 -4.38 15.13
N GLY A 205 0.06 -4.92 15.22
CA GLY A 205 -0.95 -4.82 14.16
C GLY A 205 -1.28 -3.36 13.83
N PHE A 206 -1.49 -2.53 14.86
CA PHE A 206 -1.69 -1.10 14.73
C PHE A 206 -0.48 -0.36 14.19
N LEU A 207 0.73 -0.65 14.70
CA LEU A 207 1.95 -0.02 14.20
C LEU A 207 2.16 -0.29 12.71
N PHE A 208 2.02 -1.55 12.28
CA PHE A 208 2.22 -1.90 10.88
C PHE A 208 1.11 -1.35 9.97
N LYS A 209 -0.13 -1.25 10.49
CA LYS A 209 -1.23 -0.57 9.80
C LYS A 209 -0.91 0.91 9.60
N LEU A 210 -0.41 1.59 10.63
CA LEU A 210 -0.03 3.00 10.57
C LEU A 210 1.07 3.22 9.53
N LEU A 211 2.14 2.42 9.57
CA LEU A 211 3.24 2.51 8.61
C LEU A 211 2.76 2.34 7.17
N SER A 212 1.99 1.29 6.92
CA SER A 212 1.47 0.97 5.60
C SER A 212 0.47 2.02 5.10
N TYR A 213 -0.35 2.58 5.99
CA TYR A 213 -1.29 3.66 5.68
C TYR A 213 -0.57 4.94 5.27
N VAL A 214 0.41 5.39 6.05
CA VAL A 214 1.16 6.62 5.72
C VAL A 214 1.92 6.43 4.41
N ALA A 215 2.51 5.26 4.19
CA ALA A 215 3.14 4.88 2.93
C ALA A 215 2.15 4.90 1.74
N GLU A 216 0.96 4.34 1.90
CA GLU A 216 -0.09 4.35 0.88
C GLU A 216 -0.49 5.78 0.51
N GLN A 217 -0.78 6.63 1.51
CA GLN A 217 -1.18 8.02 1.28
C GLN A 217 -0.10 8.80 0.54
N ARG A 218 1.17 8.51 0.81
CA ARG A 218 2.27 9.14 0.11
C ARG A 218 2.33 8.76 -1.36
N VAL A 219 2.21 7.47 -1.67
CA VAL A 219 2.22 6.99 -3.07
C VAL A 219 1.02 7.59 -3.82
N ARG A 220 -0.16 7.62 -3.19
CA ARG A 220 -1.34 8.26 -3.77
C ARG A 220 -1.10 9.74 -4.06
N ASN A 221 -0.61 10.49 -3.09
CA ASN A 221 -0.39 11.92 -3.24
C ASN A 221 0.72 12.27 -4.24
N LEU A 222 1.71 11.39 -4.45
CA LEU A 222 2.81 11.63 -5.40
C LEU A 222 2.47 11.27 -6.84
N TYR A 223 1.63 10.26 -7.06
CA TYR A 223 1.49 9.63 -8.37
C TYR A 223 0.04 9.44 -8.85
N LEU A 224 -0.95 9.56 -7.97
CA LEU A 224 -2.36 9.23 -8.27
C LEU A 224 -3.34 10.40 -8.03
N ASN A 225 -2.87 11.49 -7.40
CA ASN A 225 -3.62 12.73 -7.20
C ASN A 225 -3.29 13.77 -8.27
#